data_AF-U2KU84-F1
#
_entry.id   AF-U2KU84-F1
#
_cell.length_a   1.000
_cell.length_b   1.000
_cell.length_c   1.000
_cell.angle_alpha   90.00
_cell.angle_beta   90.00
_cell.angle_gamma   90.00
#
_symmetry.space_group_name_H-M   'P 1'
#
loop_
_entity.id
_entity.type
_entity.pdbx_description
1 polymer ?
#
loop_
_entity_poly.entity_id
_entity_poly.type
_entity_poly.pdbx_seq_one_letter_code
_entity_poly.pdbx_strand_id
1 'polypeptide(L)'
;MAEDSKYNKKAADYAVSFIECLSHTKGTWAGKKFELLDWQEQIIRDLFGILKPNGYRQFNTAYIEIPKKNGKSELAAAVALLLTCGDGEERAEVYGCAA
;
A
#
# COMPACT_ATOMS: atom_id res chain seq x y z
N MET A 1 13.04 2.23 -15.95
CA MET A 1 13.16 1.72 -14.55
C MET A 1 14.63 1.71 -14.19
N ALA A 2 15.02 1.93 -12.95
CA ALA A 2 16.44 1.82 -12.58
C ALA A 2 16.85 0.34 -12.66
N GLU A 3 17.84 0.03 -13.50
CA GLU A 3 18.25 -1.34 -13.84
C GLU A 3 18.77 -2.13 -12.63
N ASP A 4 19.17 -1.42 -11.58
CA ASP A 4 19.77 -1.94 -10.34
C ASP A 4 18.80 -2.01 -9.16
N SER A 5 17.50 -1.82 -9.40
CA SER A 5 16.47 -1.99 -8.37
C SER A 5 16.39 -3.43 -7.90
N LYS A 6 16.19 -3.64 -6.60
CA LYS A 6 16.13 -4.98 -5.99
C LYS A 6 14.92 -5.12 -5.10
N TYR A 7 14.40 -6.35 -5.05
CA TYR A 7 13.34 -6.70 -4.12
C TYR A 7 13.87 -6.76 -2.68
N ASN A 8 13.25 -6.00 -1.80
CA ASN A 8 13.47 -5.97 -0.38
C ASN A 8 12.27 -6.57 0.34
N LYS A 9 12.41 -7.83 0.77
CA LYS A 9 11.36 -8.56 1.47
C LYS A 9 10.91 -7.87 2.77
N LYS A 10 11.84 -7.27 3.52
CA LYS A 10 11.49 -6.61 4.80
C LYS A 10 10.61 -5.39 4.60
N ALA A 11 10.90 -4.57 3.59
CA ALA A 11 10.10 -3.40 3.26
C ALA A 11 8.70 -3.80 2.78
N ALA A 12 8.63 -4.84 1.93
CA ALA A 12 7.36 -5.41 1.48
C ALA A 12 6.52 -5.97 2.65
N ASP A 13 7.13 -6.80 3.50
CA ASP A 13 6.46 -7.42 4.65
C ASP A 13 5.97 -6.36 5.65
N TYR A 14 6.73 -5.28 5.84
CA TYR A 14 6.31 -4.15 6.68
C TYR A 14 5.04 -3.48 6.15
N ALA A 15 4.99 -3.16 4.84
CA ALA A 15 3.84 -2.52 4.22
C ALA A 15 2.59 -3.41 4.30
N VAL A 16 2.73 -4.70 4.01
CA VAL A 16 1.64 -5.69 4.13
C VAL A 16 1.16 -5.77 5.58
N SER A 17 2.07 -5.97 6.53
CA SER A 17 1.73 -6.12 7.95
C SER A 17 1.07 -4.86 8.52
N PHE A 18 1.49 -3.66 8.08
CA PHE A 18 0.86 -2.41 8.47
C PHE A 18 -0.60 -2.37 8.03
N ILE A 19 -0.87 -2.71 6.76
CA ILE A 19 -2.22 -2.70 6.21
C ILE A 19 -3.11 -3.72 6.91
N GLU A 20 -2.60 -4.93 7.18
CA GLU A 20 -3.37 -5.98 7.86
C GLU A 20 -3.61 -5.71 9.35
N CYS A 21 -2.90 -4.75 9.94
CA CYS A 21 -3.19 -4.21 11.26
C CYS A 21 -4.36 -3.21 11.25
N LEU A 22 -4.79 -2.74 10.07
CA LEU A 22 -5.98 -1.91 9.93
C LEU A 22 -7.24 -2.75 10.05
N SER A 23 -8.36 -2.07 10.30
CA SER A 23 -9.67 -2.71 10.40
C SER A 23 -10.64 -2.10 9.40
N HIS A 24 -11.54 -2.93 8.89
CA HIS A 24 -12.66 -2.45 8.08
C HIS A 24 -13.51 -1.47 8.89
N THR A 25 -13.96 -0.40 8.23
CA THR A 25 -14.65 0.71 8.90
C THR A 25 -16.17 0.72 8.67
N LYS A 26 -16.68 -0.10 7.74
CA LYS A 26 -18.09 -0.04 7.31
C LYS A 26 -18.71 -1.42 7.07
N GLY A 27 -20.03 -1.45 7.15
CA GLY A 27 -20.85 -2.62 6.81
C GLY A 27 -20.68 -3.79 7.76
N THR A 28 -20.99 -4.99 7.27
CA THR A 28 -20.92 -6.26 8.02
C THR A 28 -19.51 -6.66 8.46
N TRP A 29 -18.49 -5.97 7.94
CA TRP A 29 -17.09 -6.24 8.22
C TRP A 29 -16.48 -5.27 9.22
N ALA A 30 -17.23 -4.25 9.66
CA ALA A 30 -16.73 -3.24 10.60
C ALA A 30 -16.07 -3.87 11.84
N GLY A 31 -14.85 -3.41 12.16
CA GLY A 31 -14.06 -3.90 13.29
C GLY A 31 -13.30 -5.22 13.04
N LYS A 32 -13.50 -5.88 11.90
CA LYS A 32 -12.66 -7.02 11.49
C LYS A 32 -11.37 -6.52 10.85
N LYS A 33 -10.31 -7.32 10.98
CA LYS A 33 -9.02 -7.06 10.33
C LYS A 33 -9.19 -6.96 8.82
N PHE A 34 -8.45 -6.04 8.21
CA PHE A 34 -8.39 -5.92 6.77
C PHE A 34 -7.30 -6.84 6.21
N GLU A 35 -7.66 -8.10 5.98
CA GLU A 35 -6.78 -9.08 5.35
C GLU A 35 -6.69 -8.79 3.84
N LEU A 36 -5.46 -8.67 3.34
CA LEU A 36 -5.25 -8.42 1.91
C LEU A 36 -5.54 -9.70 1.13
N LEU A 37 -6.25 -9.57 0.01
CA LEU A 37 -6.32 -10.67 -0.95
C LEU A 37 -4.95 -10.85 -1.62
N ASP A 38 -4.59 -12.06 -2.04
CA ASP A 38 -3.29 -12.37 -2.66
C ASP A 38 -2.88 -11.37 -3.75
N TRP A 39 -3.82 -10.94 -4.59
CA TRP A 39 -3.57 -9.97 -5.66
C TRP A 39 -3.38 -8.53 -5.14
N GLN A 40 -4.05 -8.14 -4.05
CA GLN A 40 -3.85 -6.86 -3.40
C GLN A 40 -2.50 -6.83 -2.70
N GLU A 41 -2.15 -7.92 -2.01
CA GLU A 41 -0.85 -8.09 -1.39
C GLU A 41 0.27 -7.98 -2.42
N GLN A 42 0.13 -8.64 -3.57
CA GLN A 42 1.11 -8.55 -4.65
C GLN A 42 1.35 -7.10 -5.11
N ILE A 43 0.28 -6.31 -5.30
CA ILE A 43 0.38 -4.88 -5.62
C ILE A 43 1.20 -4.14 -4.56
N ILE A 44 0.87 -4.34 -3.27
CA ILE A 44 1.59 -3.68 -2.17
C ILE A 44 3.06 -4.10 -2.13
N ARG A 45 3.35 -5.40 -2.31
CA ARG A 45 4.71 -5.92 -2.35
C ARG A 45 5.53 -5.35 -3.51
N ASP A 46 4.92 -5.18 -4.68
CA ASP A 46 5.63 -4.62 -5.83
C ASP A 46 5.92 -3.13 -5.62
N LEU A 47 4.97 -2.36 -5.08
CA LEU A 47 5.11 -0.92 -4.86
C LEU A 47 6.09 -0.57 -3.73
N PHE A 48 6.04 -1.31 -2.62
CA PHE A 48 6.82 -1.02 -1.41
C PHE A 48 8.06 -1.91 -1.27
N GLY A 49 8.13 -3.02 -1.99
CA GLY A 49 9.24 -3.97 -1.93
C GLY A 49 10.34 -3.73 -2.95
N ILE A 50 10.07 -3.09 -4.09
CA ILE A 50 11.09 -2.86 -5.12
C ILE A 50 11.77 -1.51 -4.86
N LEU A 51 13.03 -1.57 -4.41
CA LEU A 51 13.80 -0.40 -4.00
C LEU A 51 15.01 -0.17 -4.92
N LYS A 52 15.34 1.09 -5.14
CA LYS A 52 16.60 1.54 -5.75
C LYS A 52 17.76 1.32 -4.78
N PRO A 53 19.02 1.33 -5.25
CA PRO A 53 20.18 1.16 -4.35
C PRO A 53 20.30 2.23 -3.26
N ASN A 54 19.75 3.42 -3.50
CA ASN A 54 19.71 4.51 -2.53
C ASN A 54 18.62 4.34 -1.45
N GLY A 55 17.89 3.23 -1.45
CA GLY A 55 16.86 2.89 -0.46
C GLY A 55 15.47 3.42 -0.78
N TYR A 56 15.31 4.28 -1.78
CA TYR A 56 14.00 4.81 -2.18
C TYR A 56 13.23 3.81 -3.04
N ARG A 57 11.90 3.92 -3.04
CA ARG A 57 11.03 3.13 -3.94
C ARG A 57 11.41 3.32 -5.41
N GLN A 58 11.32 2.23 -6.16
CA GLN A 58 11.50 2.26 -7.61
C GLN A 58 10.31 2.89 -8.32
N PHE A 59 9.09 2.60 -7.84
CA PHE A 59 7.85 3.09 -8.42
C PHE A 59 7.31 4.27 -7.61
N ASN A 60 7.20 5.42 -8.28
CA ASN A 60 6.60 6.63 -7.71
C ASN A 60 5.17 6.85 -8.23
N THR A 61 4.70 5.99 -9.13
CA THR A 61 3.37 6.09 -9.76
C THR A 61 2.89 4.69 -10.07
N ALA A 62 1.63 4.41 -9.71
CA ALA A 62 0.95 3.16 -9.97
C ALA A 62 -0.39 3.44 -10.63
N TYR A 63 -0.69 2.73 -11.71
CA TYR A 63 -2.00 2.75 -12.35
C TYR A 63 -2.63 1.38 -12.20
N ILE A 64 -3.79 1.30 -11.56
CA ILE A 64 -4.43 0.04 -11.18
C ILE A 64 -5.91 0.12 -11.51
N GLU A 65 -6.39 -0.79 -12.35
CA GLU A 65 -7.80 -0.89 -12.71
C GLU A 65 -8.46 -1.95 -11.85
N ILE A 66 -9.39 -1.53 -10.98
CA ILE A 66 -10.09 -2.43 -10.07
C ILE A 66 -11.61 -2.29 -10.27
N PRO A 67 -12.32 -3.38 -10.62
CA PRO A 67 -13.76 -3.34 -10.83
C PRO A 67 -14.54 -3.01 -9.54
N LYS A 68 -15.80 -2.59 -9.70
CA LYS A 68 -16.68 -2.27 -8.55
C LYS A 68 -16.79 -3.46 -7.60
N LYS A 69 -16.89 -3.17 -6.29
CA LYS A 69 -17.01 -4.14 -5.18
C LYS A 69 -15.78 -5.03 -4.92
N ASN A 70 -14.59 -4.66 -5.42
CA ASN A 70 -13.34 -5.38 -5.16
C ASN A 70 -12.41 -4.65 -4.16
N GLY A 71 -12.99 -3.96 -3.16
CA GLY A 71 -12.22 -3.35 -2.08
C GLY A 71 -11.25 -2.22 -2.50
N LYS A 72 -11.46 -1.59 -3.66
CA LYS A 72 -10.54 -0.56 -4.18
C LYS A 72 -10.43 0.67 -3.27
N SER A 73 -11.53 1.07 -2.64
CA SER A 73 -11.57 2.26 -1.79
C SER A 73 -10.86 1.99 -0.47
N GLU A 74 -11.06 0.79 0.09
CA GLU A 74 -10.37 0.31 1.27
C GLU A 74 -8.85 0.18 1.03
N LEU A 75 -8.44 -0.41 -0.10
CA LEU A 75 -7.03 -0.52 -0.48
C LEU A 75 -6.38 0.86 -0.64
N ALA A 76 -7.03 1.78 -1.34
CA ALA A 76 -6.52 3.14 -1.51
C ALA A 76 -6.39 3.89 -0.17
N ALA A 77 -7.36 3.74 0.74
CA ALA A 77 -7.30 4.32 2.07
C ALA A 77 -6.15 3.73 2.91
N ALA A 78 -5.94 2.41 2.83
CA ALA A 78 -4.85 1.75 3.54
C ALA A 78 -3.46 2.23 3.05
N VAL A 79 -3.28 2.37 1.73
CA VAL A 79 -2.05 2.95 1.15
C VAL A 79 -1.85 4.40 1.62
N ALA A 80 -2.91 5.22 1.61
CA ALA A 80 -2.82 6.60 2.09
C ALA A 80 -2.41 6.66 3.57
N LEU A 81 -2.97 5.80 4.43
CA LEU A 81 -2.60 5.72 5.85
C LEU A 81 -1.16 5.25 6.05
N LEU A 82 -0.69 4.27 5.27
CA LEU A 82 0.70 3.85 5.29
C LEU A 82 1.63 5.03 4.94
N LEU A 83 1.36 5.74 3.85
CA LEU A 83 2.16 6.90 3.44
C LEU A 83 2.12 8.05 4.45
N THR A 84 0.99 8.22 5.15
CA THR A 84 0.82 9.30 6.13
C THR A 84 1.52 9.00 7.46
N CYS A 85 1.44 7.74 7.92
CA CYS A 85 1.78 7.39 9.31
C CYS A 85 2.87 6.33 9.46
N GLY A 86 3.03 5.44 8.47
CA GLY A 86 3.94 4.29 8.56
C GLY A 86 5.19 4.38 7.68
N ASP A 87 5.24 5.33 6.75
CA ASP A 87 6.30 5.36 5.74
C ASP A 87 7.63 5.99 6.20
N GLY A 88 7.66 6.54 7.41
CA GLY A 88 8.86 7.16 7.99
C GLY A 88 9.23 8.52 7.41
N GLU A 89 8.40 9.07 6.51
CA GLU A 89 8.58 10.41 5.95
C GLU A 89 8.07 11.46 6.95
N GLU A 90 8.96 12.35 7.39
CA GLU A 90 8.59 13.44 8.28
C GLU A 90 7.76 14.50 7.54
N ARG A 91 6.62 14.89 8.13
CA ARG A 91 5.70 15.88 7.55
C ARG A 91 5.15 15.47 6.17
N ALA A 92 4.90 14.18 5.98
CA ALA A 92 4.29 13.66 4.76
C ALA A 92 2.97 14.37 4.43
N GLU A 93 2.84 14.81 3.17
CA GLU A 93 1.61 15.39 2.65
C GLU A 93 0.91 14.37 1.74
N VAL A 94 -0.21 13.83 2.21
CA VAL A 94 -0.97 12.80 1.48
C VAL A 94 -2.33 13.35 1.11
N TYR A 95 -2.60 13.39 -0.20
CA TYR A 95 -3.82 13.97 -0.76
C TYR A 95 -4.69 12.88 -1.38
N GLY A 96 -5.96 12.82 -0.98
CA GLY A 96 -6.98 11.97 -1.59
C GLY A 96 -7.88 12.77 -2.52
N CYS A 97 -7.92 12.41 -3.81
CA CYS A 97 -8.78 13.04 -4.80
C CYS A 97 -9.80 12.03 -5.33
N ALA A 98 -11.06 12.44 -5.44
CA ALA A 98 -12.13 11.66 -6.04
C ALA A 98 -13.03 12.59 -6.87
N ALA A 99 -13.60 12.07 -7.95
CA ALA A 99 -14.55 12.76 -8.82
C ALA A 99 -15.94 12.12 -8.74
#